data_AF-A0A535E6D1-F1
#
_entry.id   AF-A0A535E6D1-F1
#
_cell.length_a   1.000
_cell.length_b   1.000
_cell.length_c   1.000
_cell.angle_alpha   90.00
_cell.angle_beta   90.00
_cell.angle_gamma   90.00
#
_symmetry.space_group_name_H-M   'P 1'
#
loop_
_entity.id
_entity.type
_entity.pdbx_description
1 polymer ?
#
loop_
_entity_poly.entity_id
_entity_poly.type
_entity_poly.pdbx_seq_one_letter_code
_entity_poly.pdbx_strand_id
1 'polypeptide(L)'
;MRPGAAGRHHPGLRLPRRRPGRRDDPGPAGVPGPVDRPAPAVAGGRHRRDAPGELPAVRRTRSGGQALIETAVTLPVLIALFLGFLAAGVGAQGYVDLNTAVYLAAASNVTAFAGDQPLAMQYATDTFDATVSHDTLLRKVGFNCPAPPSDYAAGGQVVCTGSAVLEFSKTPLAVVVPVDPTISATATATRSAYRSCPPNTVGAC
;
A
#
# COMPACT_ATOMS: atom_id res chain seq x y z
N MET A 1 38.06 -29.38 17.81
CA MET A 1 37.69 -30.27 16.68
C MET A 1 36.47 -29.69 16.00
N ARG A 2 36.60 -29.32 14.71
CA ARG A 2 35.56 -28.77 13.84
C ARG A 2 35.20 -29.83 12.80
N PRO A 3 33.90 -30.08 12.57
CA PRO A 3 33.39 -30.39 11.24
C PRO A 3 32.19 -29.46 10.96
N GLY A 4 31.96 -28.88 9.80
CA GLY A 4 32.37 -29.21 8.44
C GLY A 4 31.19 -28.72 7.59
N ALA A 5 31.31 -27.49 7.06
CA ALA A 5 30.23 -26.83 6.33
C ALA A 5 30.05 -27.51 4.96
N ALA A 6 28.98 -28.29 4.82
CA ALA A 6 28.55 -28.84 3.53
C ALA A 6 27.70 -27.81 2.80
N GLY A 7 28.35 -27.04 1.92
CA GLY A 7 27.68 -26.14 0.98
C GLY A 7 26.87 -26.95 -0.04
N ARG A 8 25.54 -26.85 0.04
CA ARG A 8 24.64 -27.33 -1.01
C ARG A 8 24.33 -26.19 -1.96
N HIS A 9 24.91 -26.24 -3.14
CA HIS A 9 24.51 -25.44 -4.29
C HIS A 9 23.12 -25.89 -4.76
N HIS A 10 22.10 -25.04 -4.57
CA HIS A 10 20.81 -25.23 -5.21
C HIS A 10 20.88 -24.77 -6.67
N PRO A 11 20.49 -25.61 -7.65
CA PRO A 11 20.37 -25.19 -9.04
C PRO A 11 19.27 -24.13 -9.16
N GLY A 12 19.62 -22.99 -9.74
CA GLY A 12 18.71 -21.86 -9.96
C GLY A 12 17.52 -22.25 -10.83
N LEU A 13 16.32 -22.10 -10.26
CA LEU A 13 15.06 -22.11 -10.98
C LEU A 13 15.03 -20.92 -11.95
N ARG A 14 15.33 -21.19 -13.21
CA ARG A 14 15.11 -20.25 -14.32
C ARG A 14 13.60 -20.10 -14.53
N LEU A 15 13.03 -19.02 -14.01
CA LEU A 15 11.67 -18.61 -14.35
C LEU A 15 11.57 -18.23 -15.84
N PRO A 16 10.49 -18.61 -16.54
CA PRO A 16 10.27 -18.21 -17.93
C PRO A 16 10.04 -16.70 -18.02
N ARG A 17 10.83 -16.03 -18.86
CA ARG A 17 10.63 -14.63 -19.29
C ARG A 17 9.23 -14.48 -19.89
N ARG A 18 8.31 -13.84 -19.16
CA ARG A 18 7.03 -13.38 -19.72
C ARG A 18 7.29 -12.23 -20.68
N ARG A 19 6.96 -12.46 -21.96
CA ARG A 19 6.87 -11.48 -23.04
C ARG A 19 5.88 -10.35 -22.66
N PRO A 20 6.20 -9.07 -22.91
CA PRO A 20 5.20 -8.00 -22.85
C PRO A 20 4.20 -8.19 -23.99
N GLY A 21 2.94 -8.45 -23.63
CA GLY A 21 1.81 -8.46 -24.54
C GLY A 21 1.52 -7.06 -25.04
N ARG A 22 1.60 -6.94 -26.37
CA ARG A 22 1.18 -5.84 -27.23
C ARG A 22 -0.24 -5.38 -26.90
N ARG A 23 -0.40 -4.08 -26.64
CA ARG A 23 -1.68 -3.36 -26.60
C ARG A 23 -2.24 -3.29 -28.01
N ASP A 24 -3.43 -3.83 -28.20
CA ASP A 24 -4.31 -3.51 -29.32
C ASP A 24 -5.61 -2.93 -28.72
N ASP A 25 -5.68 -1.61 -28.59
CA ASP A 25 -6.91 -0.87 -28.32
C ASP A 25 -7.40 -0.26 -29.64
N PRO A 26 -8.58 -0.68 -30.18
CA PRO A 26 -9.28 0.09 -31.18
C PRO A 26 -10.51 0.78 -30.59
N GLY A 27 -10.53 2.11 -30.71
CA GLY A 27 -11.76 2.91 -30.77
C GLY A 27 -12.10 3.67 -29.49
N PRO A 28 -12.24 5.00 -29.62
CA PRO A 28 -13.61 5.51 -29.59
C PRO A 28 -14.00 6.20 -30.89
N ALA A 29 -15.15 5.78 -31.41
CA ALA A 29 -15.90 6.51 -32.41
C ALA A 29 -16.61 7.70 -31.76
N GLY A 30 -16.42 8.87 -32.36
CA GLY A 30 -17.45 9.90 -32.55
C GLY A 30 -17.99 10.62 -31.32
N VAL A 31 -17.56 11.88 -31.16
CA VAL A 31 -18.48 12.99 -30.89
C VAL A 31 -18.03 14.22 -31.68
N PRO A 32 -18.91 14.84 -32.50
CA PRO A 32 -18.63 16.06 -33.24
C PRO A 32 -18.94 17.32 -32.41
N GLY A 33 -18.19 18.40 -32.63
CA GLY A 33 -18.62 19.75 -32.24
C GLY A 33 -17.50 20.79 -32.13
N PRO A 34 -17.23 21.57 -33.18
CA PRO A 34 -16.61 22.88 -33.02
C PRO A 34 -17.65 23.84 -32.44
N VAL A 35 -17.41 24.36 -31.24
CA VAL A 35 -18.20 25.48 -30.71
C VAL A 35 -17.62 26.76 -31.32
N ASP A 36 -18.40 27.35 -32.23
CA ASP A 36 -18.18 28.69 -32.77
C ASP A 36 -18.07 29.71 -31.64
N ARG A 37 -16.87 30.27 -31.46
CA ARG A 37 -16.69 31.51 -30.71
C ARG A 37 -16.88 32.69 -31.67
N PRO A 38 -17.81 33.62 -31.39
CA PRO A 38 -17.94 34.82 -32.21
C PRO A 38 -16.66 35.67 -32.08
N ALA A 39 -16.12 36.02 -33.24
CA ALA A 39 -15.03 36.97 -33.39
C ALA A 39 -15.43 38.34 -32.81
N PRO A 40 -14.58 39.01 -32.04
CA PRO A 40 -14.77 40.43 -31.76
C PRO A 40 -14.58 41.21 -33.06
N ALA A 41 -15.61 41.99 -33.41
CA ALA A 41 -15.64 42.85 -34.57
C ALA A 41 -14.41 43.77 -34.60
N VAL A 42 -13.68 43.70 -35.71
CA VAL A 42 -12.68 44.68 -36.12
C VAL A 42 -13.42 45.99 -36.43
N ALA A 43 -13.51 46.87 -35.43
CA ALA A 43 -13.85 48.26 -35.65
C ALA A 43 -12.59 48.98 -36.14
N GLY A 44 -12.53 49.20 -37.46
CA GLY A 44 -11.58 50.10 -38.07
C GLY A 44 -11.78 51.53 -37.58
N GLY A 45 -10.78 52.06 -36.89
CA GLY A 45 -10.65 53.47 -36.55
C GLY A 45 -9.26 53.95 -36.94
N ARG A 46 -9.19 54.68 -38.05
CA ARG A 46 -7.97 55.25 -38.63
C ARG A 46 -7.34 56.33 -37.74
N HIS A 47 -6.02 56.43 -37.84
CA HIS A 47 -5.18 57.63 -37.68
C HIS A 47 -5.27 58.43 -36.39
N ARG A 48 -4.20 58.35 -35.58
CA ARG A 48 -3.52 59.56 -35.06
C ARG A 48 -2.11 59.26 -34.59
N ARG A 49 -1.17 59.77 -35.39
CA ARG A 49 0.09 60.47 -35.03
C ARG A 49 1.03 59.76 -34.06
N ASP A 50 2.21 59.45 -34.61
CA ASP A 50 3.48 59.40 -33.91
C ASP A 50 3.62 60.58 -32.93
N ALA A 51 3.63 60.25 -31.64
CA ALA A 51 4.22 61.06 -30.61
C ALA A 51 5.31 60.19 -29.95
N PRO A 52 6.60 60.57 -30.04
CA PRO A 52 7.65 59.94 -29.27
C PRO A 52 7.62 60.54 -27.86
N GLY A 53 6.99 59.86 -26.92
CA GLY A 53 7.00 60.30 -25.53
C GLY A 53 5.77 59.84 -24.79
N GLU A 54 6.00 59.33 -23.59
CA GLU A 54 4.99 58.91 -22.63
C GLU A 54 4.39 57.52 -22.92
N LEU A 55 5.21 56.50 -22.65
CA LEU A 55 4.68 55.20 -22.24
C LEU A 55 3.64 55.47 -21.14
N PRO A 56 2.36 55.06 -21.32
CA PRO A 56 1.38 55.23 -20.27
C PRO A 56 1.94 54.52 -19.05
N ALA A 57 2.19 55.29 -17.99
CA ALA A 57 2.61 54.76 -16.72
C ALA A 57 1.62 53.66 -16.37
N VAL A 58 2.07 52.41 -16.47
CA VAL A 58 1.33 51.24 -16.05
C VAL A 58 1.04 51.49 -14.58
N ARG A 59 -0.15 52.04 -14.29
CA ARG A 59 -0.67 52.17 -12.94
C ARG A 59 -0.76 50.73 -12.46
N ARG A 60 0.28 50.31 -11.74
CA ARG A 60 0.31 49.09 -10.94
C ARG A 60 -0.88 49.22 -9.98
N THR A 61 -2.01 48.70 -10.42
CA THR A 61 -3.19 48.57 -9.59
C THR A 61 -2.75 47.76 -8.39
N ARG A 62 -2.97 48.32 -7.19
CA ARG A 62 -2.68 47.71 -5.89
C ARG A 62 -3.48 46.42 -5.61
N SER A 63 -4.01 45.75 -6.63
CA SER A 63 -4.75 44.50 -6.53
C SER A 63 -3.87 43.29 -6.20
N GLY A 64 -2.54 43.42 -6.28
CA GLY A 64 -1.61 42.33 -5.94
C GLY A 64 -1.62 41.94 -4.45
N GLY A 65 -1.97 42.85 -3.54
CA GLY A 65 -1.95 42.56 -2.10
C GLY A 65 -3.04 41.59 -1.64
N GLN A 66 -4.22 41.65 -2.25
CA GLN A 66 -5.34 40.76 -1.91
C GLN A 66 -5.10 39.33 -2.42
N ALA A 67 -4.53 39.18 -3.62
CA ALA A 67 -4.16 37.88 -4.17
C ALA A 67 -3.05 37.18 -3.34
N LEU A 68 -2.16 37.94 -2.71
CA LEU A 68 -1.13 37.39 -1.83
C LEU A 68 -1.72 36.84 -0.52
N ILE A 69 -2.74 37.49 0.05
CA ILE A 69 -3.37 37.03 1.29
C ILE A 69 -4.21 35.78 1.03
N GLU A 70 -4.92 35.73 -0.10
CA GLU A 70 -5.71 34.55 -0.48
C GLU A 70 -4.81 33.33 -0.74
N THR A 71 -3.67 33.51 -1.41
CA THR A 71 -2.70 32.43 -1.61
C THR A 71 -1.99 32.01 -0.32
N ALA A 72 -1.70 32.95 0.59
CA ALA A 72 -1.09 32.65 1.89
C ALA A 72 -1.98 31.75 2.78
N VAL A 73 -3.30 31.82 2.65
CA VAL A 73 -4.23 30.97 3.42
C VAL A 73 -4.56 29.68 2.67
N THR A 74 -4.78 29.74 1.35
CA THR A 74 -5.16 28.57 0.56
C THR A 74 -4.04 27.54 0.44
N LEU A 75 -2.78 27.97 0.30
CA LEU A 75 -1.66 27.06 0.10
C LEU A 75 -1.43 26.13 1.31
N PRO A 76 -1.38 26.60 2.56
CA PRO A 76 -1.31 25.72 3.74
C PRO A 76 -2.48 24.74 3.83
N VAL A 77 -3.71 25.18 3.49
CA VAL A 77 -4.90 24.32 3.50
C VAL A 77 -4.77 23.21 2.47
N LEU A 78 -4.35 23.52 1.24
CA LEU A 78 -4.13 22.52 0.19
C LEU A 78 -3.02 21.53 0.55
N ILE A 79 -1.92 22.02 1.16
CA ILE A 79 -0.83 21.15 1.64
C ILE A 79 -1.33 20.21 2.75
N ALA A 80 -2.09 20.73 3.72
CA ALA A 80 -2.66 19.91 4.79
C ALA A 80 -3.62 18.83 4.26
N LEU A 81 -4.49 19.19 3.31
CA LEU A 81 -5.38 18.23 2.64
C LEU A 81 -4.60 17.17 1.86
N PHE A 82 -3.59 17.58 1.10
CA PHE A 82 -2.73 16.66 0.35
C PHE A 82 -1.99 15.67 1.26
N LEU A 83 -1.36 16.16 2.33
CA LEU A 83 -0.71 15.31 3.33
C LEU A 83 -1.71 14.40 4.04
N GLY A 84 -2.93 14.88 4.31
CA GLY A 84 -4.03 14.06 4.85
C GLY A 84 -4.40 12.90 3.92
N PHE A 85 -4.52 13.14 2.61
CA PHE A 85 -4.76 12.07 1.63
C PHE A 85 -3.60 11.07 1.56
N LEU A 86 -2.36 11.53 1.60
CA LEU A 86 -1.19 10.66 1.65
C LEU A 86 -1.19 9.79 2.92
N ALA A 87 -1.52 10.36 4.07
CA ALA A 87 -1.61 9.62 5.33
C ALA A 87 -2.69 8.53 5.28
N ALA A 88 -3.88 8.86 4.74
CA ALA A 88 -4.93 7.87 4.53
C ALA A 88 -4.49 6.74 3.57
N GLY A 89 -3.79 7.07 2.49
CA GLY A 89 -3.25 6.10 1.54
C GLY A 89 -2.24 5.14 2.17
N VAL A 90 -1.26 5.68 2.92
CA VAL A 90 -0.27 4.88 3.66
C VAL A 90 -0.95 4.00 4.72
N GLY A 91 -1.93 4.54 5.45
CA GLY A 91 -2.70 3.76 6.43
C GLY A 91 -3.47 2.60 5.79
N ALA A 92 -4.09 2.81 4.62
CA ALA A 92 -4.77 1.76 3.88
C ALA A 92 -3.79 0.68 3.40
N GLN A 93 -2.61 1.08 2.88
CA GLN A 93 -1.57 0.14 2.47
C GLN A 93 -1.08 -0.70 3.65
N GLY A 94 -0.72 -0.09 4.77
CA GLY A 94 -0.26 -0.83 5.95
C GLY A 94 -1.33 -1.77 6.53
N TYR A 95 -2.62 -1.46 6.38
CA TYR A 95 -3.69 -2.39 6.71
C TYR A 95 -3.73 -3.61 5.78
N VAL A 96 -3.55 -3.41 4.47
CA VAL A 96 -3.46 -4.50 3.48
C VAL A 96 -2.23 -5.37 3.75
N ASP A 97 -1.10 -4.77 4.07
CA ASP A 97 0.15 -5.48 4.37
C ASP A 97 0.03 -6.30 5.66
N LEU A 98 -0.57 -5.73 6.72
CA LEU A 98 -0.87 -6.47 7.95
C LEU A 98 -1.85 -7.63 7.69
N ASN A 99 -2.93 -7.41 6.94
CA ASN A 99 -3.91 -8.46 6.63
C ASN A 99 -3.25 -9.60 5.85
N THR A 100 -2.38 -9.26 4.90
CA THR A 100 -1.59 -10.24 4.15
C THR A 100 -0.65 -11.02 5.07
N ALA A 101 0.02 -10.36 6.03
CA ALA A 101 0.87 -11.03 7.01
C ALA A 101 0.08 -12.01 7.89
N VAL A 102 -1.09 -11.62 8.40
CA VAL A 102 -1.95 -12.50 9.22
C VAL A 102 -2.48 -13.67 8.40
N TYR A 103 -2.84 -13.44 7.12
CA TYR A 103 -3.26 -14.50 6.22
C TYR A 103 -2.14 -15.50 5.92
N LEU A 104 -0.93 -15.04 5.63
CA LEU A 104 0.23 -15.90 5.41
C LEU A 104 0.61 -16.69 6.67
N ALA A 105 0.47 -16.08 7.84
CA ALA A 105 0.66 -16.75 9.11
C ALA A 105 -0.41 -17.83 9.36
N ALA A 106 -1.68 -17.58 9.02
CA ALA A 106 -2.73 -18.59 9.07
C ALA A 106 -2.48 -19.73 8.08
N ALA A 107 -2.06 -19.41 6.86
CA ALA A 107 -1.71 -20.38 5.85
C ALA A 107 -0.54 -21.27 6.29
N SER A 108 0.52 -20.71 6.86
CA SER A 108 1.68 -21.46 7.37
C SER A 108 1.36 -22.28 8.63
N ASN A 109 0.42 -21.82 9.46
CA ASN A 109 -0.12 -22.65 10.53
C ASN A 109 -0.74 -23.93 9.94
N VAL A 110 -1.50 -23.79 8.84
CA VAL A 110 -2.15 -24.91 8.17
C VAL A 110 -1.22 -25.77 7.28
N THR A 111 0.07 -25.50 7.18
CA THR A 111 1.05 -26.37 6.47
C THR A 111 1.89 -27.29 7.35
N ALA A 112 1.92 -27.10 8.67
CA ALA A 112 2.65 -28.00 9.58
C ALA A 112 2.11 -29.46 9.55
N PHE A 113 2.80 -30.40 10.20
CA PHE A 113 2.29 -31.77 10.32
C PHE A 113 0.98 -31.83 11.14
N ALA A 114 0.10 -32.78 10.84
CA ALA A 114 -1.09 -33.01 11.66
C ALA A 114 -0.69 -33.39 13.11
N GLY A 115 -1.37 -32.83 14.11
CA GLY A 115 -1.08 -33.09 15.54
C GLY A 115 0.14 -32.34 16.11
N ASP A 116 1.01 -31.75 15.30
CA ASP A 116 2.18 -30.98 15.76
C ASP A 116 1.83 -29.48 15.96
N GLN A 117 1.09 -29.22 17.04
CA GLN A 117 0.69 -27.88 17.46
C GLN A 117 1.85 -26.89 17.67
N PRO A 118 2.94 -27.23 18.41
CA PRO A 118 4.00 -26.26 18.66
C PRO A 118 4.71 -25.86 17.37
N LEU A 119 4.92 -26.80 16.44
CA LEU A 119 5.51 -26.49 15.14
C LEU A 119 4.61 -25.59 14.28
N ALA A 120 3.29 -25.86 14.28
CA ALA A 120 2.31 -25.02 13.57
C ALA A 120 2.31 -23.57 14.07
N MET A 121 2.36 -23.39 15.40
CA MET A 121 2.42 -22.06 16.02
C MET A 121 3.75 -21.37 15.73
N GLN A 122 4.85 -22.12 15.71
CA GLN A 122 6.17 -21.58 15.34
C GLN A 122 6.17 -21.07 13.90
N TYR A 123 5.71 -21.87 12.92
CA TYR A 123 5.64 -21.44 11.52
C TYR A 123 4.76 -20.20 11.33
N ALA A 124 3.61 -20.15 12.01
CA ALA A 124 2.73 -18.99 11.96
C ALA A 124 3.42 -17.72 12.50
N THR A 125 4.09 -17.84 13.65
CA THR A 125 4.78 -16.72 14.30
C THR A 125 5.97 -16.24 13.47
N ASP A 126 6.82 -17.16 13.00
CA ASP A 126 7.98 -16.82 12.19
C ASP A 126 7.56 -16.17 10.86
N THR A 127 6.49 -16.66 10.23
CA THR A 127 5.94 -16.08 9.01
C THR A 127 5.37 -14.69 9.24
N PHE A 128 4.59 -14.50 10.31
CA PHE A 128 4.06 -13.19 10.67
C PHE A 128 5.19 -12.19 10.93
N ASP A 129 6.19 -12.58 11.71
CA ASP A 129 7.31 -11.72 12.12
C ASP A 129 8.19 -11.35 10.92
N ALA A 130 8.51 -12.31 10.07
CA ALA A 130 9.25 -12.07 8.83
C ALA A 130 8.49 -11.12 7.88
N THR A 131 7.16 -11.24 7.79
CA THR A 131 6.36 -10.39 6.89
C THR A 131 6.24 -8.97 7.42
N VAL A 132 5.92 -8.81 8.71
CA VAL A 132 5.76 -7.48 9.33
C VAL A 132 7.10 -6.74 9.42
N SER A 133 8.20 -7.44 9.73
CA SER A 133 9.53 -6.83 9.82
C SER A 133 10.08 -6.33 8.48
N HIS A 134 9.48 -6.75 7.35
CA HIS A 134 9.85 -6.26 6.03
C HIS A 134 9.33 -4.84 5.76
N ASP A 135 8.30 -4.40 6.49
CA ASP A 135 7.74 -3.07 6.39
C ASP A 135 8.32 -2.16 7.48
N THR A 136 9.03 -1.12 7.07
CA THR A 136 9.62 -0.14 8.00
C THR A 136 8.59 0.73 8.73
N LEU A 137 7.34 0.75 8.26
CA LEU A 137 6.25 1.53 8.84
C LEU A 137 5.41 0.74 9.85
N LEU A 138 5.54 -0.58 9.87
CA LEU A 138 4.78 -1.44 10.78
C LEU A 138 5.67 -1.95 11.90
N ARG A 139 5.30 -1.63 13.14
CA ARG A 139 5.90 -2.23 14.33
C ARG A 139 4.95 -3.26 14.94
N LYS A 140 5.37 -4.51 14.99
CA LYS A 140 4.62 -5.59 15.64
C LYS A 140 4.26 -5.23 17.09
N VAL A 141 3.00 -5.47 17.46
CA VAL A 141 2.51 -5.35 18.84
C VAL A 141 2.15 -6.72 19.42
N GLY A 142 1.37 -7.50 18.68
CA GLY A 142 0.87 -8.77 19.17
C GLY A 142 0.40 -9.67 18.04
N PHE A 143 0.54 -10.97 18.25
CA PHE A 143 0.09 -12.01 17.33
C PHE A 143 -0.42 -13.19 18.14
N ASN A 144 -1.60 -13.69 17.76
CA ASN A 144 -2.19 -14.86 18.37
C ASN A 144 -2.79 -15.73 17.26
N CYS A 145 -2.23 -16.92 17.10
CA CYS A 145 -2.84 -17.96 16.28
C CYS A 145 -3.01 -19.22 17.14
N PRO A 146 -4.24 -19.51 17.60
CA PRO A 146 -4.50 -20.61 18.49
C PRO A 146 -4.06 -21.93 17.85
N ALA A 147 -3.44 -22.77 18.66
CA ALA A 147 -3.07 -24.10 18.23
C ALA A 147 -4.32 -24.85 17.74
N PRO A 148 -4.22 -25.60 16.63
CA PRO A 148 -5.30 -26.49 16.22
C PRO A 148 -5.54 -27.53 17.34
N PRO A 149 -6.78 -27.95 17.67
CA PRO A 149 -6.99 -29.05 18.62
C PRO A 149 -6.16 -30.29 18.25
N SER A 150 -5.84 -31.11 19.26
CA SER A 150 -5.05 -32.34 19.09
C SER A 150 -5.63 -33.27 18.03
N ASP A 151 -6.95 -33.21 17.89
CA ASP A 151 -7.73 -34.04 17.00
C ASP A 151 -7.80 -33.34 15.65
N TYR A 152 -7.11 -33.90 14.67
CA TYR A 152 -7.05 -33.31 13.35
C TYR A 152 -8.39 -33.47 12.62
N ALA A 153 -9.12 -32.37 12.47
CA ALA A 153 -10.32 -32.31 11.66
C ALA A 153 -10.03 -31.65 10.30
N ALA A 154 -10.13 -32.43 9.21
CA ALA A 154 -10.12 -31.89 7.84
C ALA A 154 -11.27 -30.88 7.67
N GLY A 155 -11.03 -29.78 6.97
CA GLY A 155 -12.01 -28.69 6.83
C GLY A 155 -12.15 -27.80 8.07
N GLY A 156 -11.49 -28.13 9.18
CA GLY A 156 -11.41 -27.25 10.35
C GLY A 156 -10.74 -25.93 10.01
N GLN A 157 -11.22 -24.84 10.62
CA GLN A 157 -10.65 -23.51 10.41
C GLN A 157 -9.65 -23.16 11.52
N VAL A 158 -8.62 -22.40 11.15
CA VAL A 158 -7.68 -21.76 12.06
C VAL A 158 -7.85 -20.25 11.90
N VAL A 159 -8.14 -19.55 12.99
CA VAL A 159 -8.35 -18.10 13.00
C VAL A 159 -7.14 -17.46 13.67
N CYS A 160 -6.28 -16.79 12.91
CA CYS A 160 -5.19 -16.00 13.48
C CYS A 160 -5.61 -14.52 13.59
N THR A 161 -5.11 -13.86 14.63
CA THR A 161 -5.27 -12.42 14.87
C THR A 161 -3.90 -11.79 15.03
N GLY A 162 -3.68 -10.64 14.40
CA GLY A 162 -2.42 -9.90 14.47
C GLY A 162 -2.66 -8.41 14.64
N SER A 163 -1.72 -7.74 15.30
CA SER A 163 -1.76 -6.30 15.56
C SER A 163 -0.38 -5.66 15.39
N ALA A 164 -0.38 -4.45 14.83
CA ALA A 164 0.81 -3.66 14.60
C ALA A 164 0.50 -2.17 14.79
N VAL A 165 1.51 -1.39 15.12
CA VAL A 165 1.47 0.08 15.16
C VAL A 165 1.98 0.62 13.84
N LEU A 166 1.22 1.52 13.24
CA LEU A 166 1.66 2.32 12.08
C LEU A 166 2.49 3.50 12.59
N GLU A 167 3.79 3.48 12.34
CA GLU A 167 4.74 4.49 12.82
C GLU A 167 4.78 5.72 11.91
N PHE A 168 3.67 6.46 11.84
CA PHE A 168 3.61 7.73 11.12
C PHE A 168 4.63 8.75 11.63
N SER A 169 5.01 8.66 12.91
CA SER A 169 6.08 9.45 13.54
C SER A 169 7.43 9.35 12.83
N LYS A 170 7.68 8.26 12.08
CA LYS A 170 8.89 8.08 11.26
C LYS A 170 8.76 8.63 9.83
N THR A 171 7.64 9.27 9.51
CA THR A 171 7.36 9.81 8.18
C THR A 171 7.10 11.32 8.26
N PRO A 172 7.25 12.05 7.13
CA PRO A 172 6.83 13.46 7.07
C PRO A 172 5.34 13.70 7.35
N LEU A 173 4.51 12.65 7.34
CA LEU A 173 3.08 12.73 7.63
C LEU A 173 2.79 13.02 9.11
N ALA A 174 3.78 12.85 10.00
CA ALA A 174 3.68 13.17 11.43
C ALA A 174 3.22 14.62 11.71
N VAL A 175 3.44 15.54 10.76
CA VAL A 175 3.00 16.93 10.85
C VAL A 175 1.47 17.05 10.87
N VAL A 176 0.77 16.16 10.16
CA VAL A 176 -0.71 16.16 10.06
C VAL A 176 -1.34 15.09 10.94
N VAL A 177 -0.65 13.96 11.12
CA VAL A 177 -1.10 12.85 11.97
C VAL A 177 -0.05 12.61 13.05
N PRO A 178 -0.16 13.26 14.23
CA PRO A 178 0.89 13.22 15.26
C PRO A 178 0.84 11.94 16.13
N VAL A 179 0.00 10.97 15.77
CA VAL A 179 -0.21 9.75 16.55
C VAL A 179 0.05 8.53 15.69
N ASP A 180 0.60 7.49 16.31
CA ASP A 180 0.87 6.20 15.69
C ASP A 180 -0.28 5.23 16.02
N PRO A 181 -1.26 5.02 15.13
CA PRO A 181 -2.42 4.20 15.43
C PRO A 181 -2.05 2.72 15.47
N THR A 182 -2.68 1.98 16.37
CA THR A 182 -2.62 0.51 16.37
C THR A 182 -3.72 -0.04 15.46
N ILE A 183 -3.33 -0.87 14.51
CA ILE A 183 -4.23 -1.59 13.61
C ILE A 183 -4.22 -3.09 13.94
N SER A 184 -5.35 -3.75 13.67
CA SER A 184 -5.51 -5.18 13.89
C SER A 184 -6.18 -5.84 12.69
N ALA A 185 -5.75 -7.05 12.36
CA ALA A 185 -6.35 -7.87 11.32
C ALA A 185 -6.60 -9.29 11.83
N THR A 186 -7.60 -9.94 11.25
CA THR A 186 -7.97 -11.33 11.53
C THR A 186 -8.05 -12.08 10.21
N ALA A 187 -7.43 -13.25 10.12
CA ALA A 187 -7.51 -14.09 8.94
C ALA A 187 -7.81 -15.53 9.34
N THR A 188 -8.51 -16.22 8.45
CA THR A 188 -8.90 -17.62 8.62
C THR A 188 -8.30 -18.48 7.53
N ALA A 189 -7.72 -19.62 7.89
CA ALA A 189 -7.25 -20.63 6.96
C ALA A 189 -7.93 -21.97 7.22
N THR A 190 -8.26 -22.70 6.16
CA THR A 190 -8.93 -24.01 6.25
C THR A 190 -7.91 -25.14 6.16
N ARG A 191 -8.05 -26.14 7.01
CA ARG A 191 -7.19 -27.33 7.02
C ARG A 191 -7.51 -28.26 5.84
N SER A 192 -6.46 -28.75 5.18
CA SER A 192 -6.57 -29.68 4.05
C SER A 192 -6.97 -31.10 4.50
N ALA A 193 -7.64 -31.88 3.65
CA ALA A 193 -7.83 -33.31 3.95
C ALA A 193 -6.53 -34.14 3.81
N TYR A 194 -5.50 -33.61 3.16
CA TYR A 194 -4.31 -34.35 2.72
C TYR A 194 -3.03 -33.97 3.47
N ARG A 195 -3.12 -33.70 4.77
CA ARG A 195 -1.92 -33.41 5.57
C ARG A 195 -1.11 -34.66 5.86
N SER A 196 0.21 -34.51 5.86
CA SER A 196 1.13 -35.55 6.31
C SER A 196 1.18 -35.64 7.84
N CYS A 197 1.36 -36.86 8.32
CA CYS A 197 1.67 -37.13 9.72
C CYS A 197 3.14 -36.83 10.03
N PRO A 198 3.47 -36.50 11.29
CA PRO A 198 4.84 -36.43 11.75
C PRO A 198 5.58 -37.76 11.48
N PRO A 199 6.88 -37.73 11.17
CA PRO A 199 7.65 -38.93 10.81
C PRO A 199 7.76 -39.98 11.93
N ASN A 200 7.45 -39.60 13.17
CA ASN A 200 7.57 -40.47 14.35
C ASN A 200 6.23 -41.08 14.80
N THR A 201 5.15 -40.86 14.06
CA THR A 201 3.80 -41.35 14.39
C THR A 201 3.48 -42.62 13.62
N VAL A 202 3.27 -43.73 14.33
CA VAL A 202 2.84 -45.01 13.75
C VAL A 202 1.31 -45.10 13.91
N GLY A 203 0.54 -44.68 12.90
CA GLY A 203 -0.93 -44.70 12.94
C GLY A 203 -1.59 -43.69 12.01
N ALA A 204 -2.92 -43.67 11.99
CA ALA A 204 -3.69 -42.62 11.32
C ALA A 204 -3.62 -41.31 12.14
N CYS A 205 -3.32 -40.22 11.44
CA CYS A 205 -3.75 -38.89 11.84
C CYS A 205 -5.23 -38.72 11.49
#